data_AF-A0A354RC09-F1
#
_entry.id   AF-A0A354RC09-F1
#
_cell.length_a   1.000
_cell.length_b   1.000
_cell.length_c   1.000
_cell.angle_alpha   90.00
_cell.angle_beta   90.00
_cell.angle_gamma   90.00
#
_symmetry.space_group_name_H-M   'P 1'
#
loop_
_entity.id
_entity.type
_entity.pdbx_description
1 polymer ?
#
loop_
_entity_poly.entity_id
_entity_poly.type
_entity_poly.pdbx_seq_one_letter_code
_entity_poly.pdbx_strand_id
1 'polypeptide(L)'
;MFSSFACKRLRRRRSSSRRRSSFPLKKESAALLMFMDLRFRESSTKRKDFANSFYQCIFGMVWYLRAIFLLVPLIQSLGEERLSSLGVSPRWEELDRFQGKFSRELFESKLRKVYCPRESWWSPWIEIGETQARIRKRAKGDEWYVLGFADSDSNQSKVSKGKLKVVLDPGHLGGRYSEMEGRHFAMGSDDPVKEGDLSLLVAERARQLLEEKGFEVFLTRSSRKPVTEKRENDFNHQAEKWFDDRFAEDKNPPKGEERENLIRKRREMLFYRVSEIYARADLINQVFRPDLSVCIHLNAAPWKDQNQTELLDRNDYHVLVNGCYMGGELAYDNQRFEMLFRLLSGWDELEREYAECLSRSLARSTGLPAFAYKGPNAMKIGPVEGVWARNLLANRLYRSPVVFLEPYIANSKQAYERIRLGNYEGLIEVDGQMRLSLIEEYAQAILHGILAGFSESGGQATFQASP
;
A
#
# COMPACT_ATOMS: atom_id res chain seq x y z
N MET A 1 -42.95 49.33 -2.20
CA MET A 1 -41.92 49.63 -3.22
C MET A 1 -41.36 48.28 -3.64
N PHE A 2 -41.49 47.79 -4.89
CA PHE A 2 -40.90 48.32 -6.14
C PHE A 2 -39.36 48.42 -6.06
N SER A 3 -38.57 47.83 -6.95
CA SER A 3 -38.90 47.03 -8.15
C SER A 3 -37.79 46.02 -8.49
N SER A 4 -38.13 44.96 -9.23
CA SER A 4 -37.13 44.15 -9.95
C SER A 4 -36.39 44.97 -11.01
N PHE A 5 -35.21 44.50 -11.42
CA PHE A 5 -34.83 44.55 -12.84
C PHE A 5 -33.98 43.34 -13.24
N ALA A 6 -34.33 42.74 -14.38
CA ALA A 6 -33.52 41.74 -15.08
C ALA A 6 -33.64 41.99 -16.58
N CYS A 7 -32.53 42.00 -17.34
CA CYS A 7 -32.61 42.07 -18.79
C CYS A 7 -31.39 41.50 -19.54
N LYS A 8 -31.68 40.51 -20.39
CA LYS A 8 -31.14 40.21 -21.73
C LYS A 8 -29.66 40.56 -22.04
N ARG A 9 -28.77 39.61 -22.37
CA ARG A 9 -28.80 38.62 -23.49
C ARG A 9 -28.66 39.29 -24.88
N LEU A 10 -27.48 39.13 -25.50
CA LEU A 10 -27.27 39.36 -26.95
C LEU A 10 -26.55 38.16 -27.60
N ARG A 11 -26.76 37.94 -28.91
CA ARG A 11 -26.44 36.67 -29.60
C ARG A 11 -26.25 36.84 -31.13
N ARG A 12 -25.01 36.74 -31.61
CA ARG A 12 -24.59 36.55 -33.03
C ARG A 12 -23.32 35.68 -33.00
N ARG A 13 -23.13 34.53 -33.67
CA ARG A 13 -23.78 33.79 -34.78
C ARG A 13 -23.43 34.26 -36.21
N ARG A 14 -22.99 33.29 -37.04
CA ARG A 14 -22.51 33.32 -38.45
C ARG A 14 -20.99 33.53 -38.64
N SER A 15 -20.30 32.91 -39.62
CA SER A 15 -20.61 31.68 -40.42
C SER A 15 -19.46 31.18 -41.31
N SER A 16 -19.42 29.84 -41.49
CA SER A 16 -19.20 29.10 -42.77
C SER A 16 -17.83 29.01 -43.48
N SER A 17 -17.66 27.85 -44.15
CA SER A 17 -16.73 27.47 -45.23
C SER A 17 -15.29 27.07 -44.84
N ARG A 18 -14.52 26.34 -45.66
CA ARG A 18 -14.69 25.08 -46.44
C ARG A 18 -13.43 24.89 -47.32
N ARG A 19 -12.61 23.85 -47.06
CA ARG A 19 -11.69 23.07 -47.97
C ARG A 19 -10.75 22.28 -47.04
N ARG A 20 -10.53 20.96 -47.13
CA ARG A 20 -10.19 20.05 -48.25
C ARG A 20 -8.80 20.28 -48.87
N SER A 21 -7.78 19.68 -48.25
CA SER A 21 -6.67 18.97 -48.92
C SER A 21 -6.51 17.58 -48.26
N SER A 22 -5.65 16.71 -48.78
CA SER A 22 -5.98 15.28 -48.81
C SER A 22 -4.81 14.34 -49.16
N PHE A 23 -4.61 13.29 -48.34
CA PHE A 23 -3.84 12.06 -48.63
C PHE A 23 -2.33 12.21 -48.93
N PRO A 24 -1.52 11.12 -49.03
CA PRO A 24 -1.82 9.69 -48.80
C PRO A 24 -0.99 8.98 -47.72
N LEU A 25 -1.26 7.67 -47.55
CA LEU A 25 -0.54 6.68 -46.74
C LEU A 25 0.21 5.68 -47.62
N LYS A 26 1.26 5.04 -47.07
CA LYS A 26 1.88 3.76 -47.53
C LYS A 26 2.63 3.86 -48.89
N LYS A 27 3.57 2.97 -49.26
CA LYS A 27 3.67 1.51 -49.02
C LYS A 27 5.07 0.97 -49.42
N GLU A 28 5.47 -0.20 -48.90
CA GLU A 28 6.53 -1.14 -49.37
C GLU A 28 7.98 -0.64 -49.59
N SER A 29 9.08 -1.31 -49.18
CA SER A 29 9.51 -2.74 -49.13
C SER A 29 10.31 -3.18 -50.35
N ALA A 30 11.63 -3.36 -50.18
CA ALA A 30 12.49 -4.14 -51.07
C ALA A 30 13.73 -4.63 -50.33
N ALA A 31 14.16 -5.86 -50.60
CA ALA A 31 15.45 -6.42 -50.18
C ALA A 31 15.90 -7.43 -51.23
N LEU A 32 17.18 -7.42 -51.63
CA LEU A 32 17.93 -8.64 -51.94
C LEU A 32 19.45 -8.42 -52.05
N LEU A 33 20.16 -9.53 -51.85
CA LEU A 33 21.60 -9.74 -51.97
C LEU A 33 22.21 -9.34 -53.33
N MET A 34 23.50 -8.97 -53.33
CA MET A 34 24.50 -9.66 -54.17
C MET A 34 25.95 -9.57 -53.62
N PHE A 35 26.56 -10.74 -53.50
CA PHE A 35 27.98 -11.13 -53.66
C PHE A 35 29.09 -10.07 -53.77
N MET A 36 30.21 -10.36 -53.08
CA MET A 36 31.48 -10.65 -53.77
C MET A 36 32.25 -11.79 -53.09
N ASP A 37 32.99 -12.55 -53.89
CA ASP A 37 33.75 -13.77 -53.52
C ASP A 37 35.25 -13.48 -53.58
N LEU A 38 36.04 -14.03 -52.65
CA LEU A 38 37.49 -14.18 -52.81
C LEU A 38 38.00 -15.37 -51.98
N ARG A 39 38.76 -16.24 -52.64
CA ARG A 39 39.14 -17.58 -52.18
C ARG A 39 40.65 -17.68 -51.98
N PHE A 40 41.10 -18.62 -51.14
CA PHE A 40 42.02 -19.72 -51.49
C PHE A 40 42.11 -20.67 -50.25
N ARG A 41 42.06 -22.01 -50.33
CA ARG A 41 42.87 -23.00 -51.09
C ARG A 41 44.23 -23.24 -50.40
N GLU A 42 44.75 -24.45 -50.13
CA GLU A 42 44.37 -25.89 -50.27
C GLU A 42 44.97 -26.64 -49.02
N SER A 43 44.99 -27.95 -48.73
CA SER A 43 44.66 -29.28 -49.31
C SER A 43 44.64 -30.31 -48.12
N SER A 44 44.36 -31.62 -48.18
CA SER A 44 43.50 -32.48 -49.02
C SER A 44 43.32 -33.90 -48.41
N THR A 45 42.10 -34.45 -48.47
CA THR A 45 41.73 -35.89 -48.65
C THR A 45 42.11 -37.02 -47.65
N LYS A 46 41.06 -37.78 -47.24
CA LYS A 46 40.96 -39.28 -47.17
C LYS A 46 41.81 -40.00 -46.08
N ARG A 47 41.46 -41.21 -45.56
CA ARG A 47 40.31 -42.12 -45.75
C ARG A 47 40.16 -43.10 -44.56
N LYS A 48 38.90 -43.39 -44.19
CA LYS A 48 38.31 -44.71 -43.86
C LYS A 48 38.82 -45.65 -42.72
N ASP A 49 37.79 -46.23 -42.07
CA ASP A 49 37.62 -47.61 -41.57
C ASP A 49 38.25 -48.11 -40.24
N PHE A 50 37.34 -48.35 -39.29
CA PHE A 50 37.25 -49.52 -38.39
C PHE A 50 38.52 -50.13 -37.75
N ALA A 51 38.71 -49.83 -36.45
CA ALA A 51 39.21 -50.79 -35.47
C ALA A 51 38.43 -50.60 -34.16
N ASN A 52 37.73 -51.65 -33.69
CA ASN A 52 36.88 -51.59 -32.50
C ASN A 52 37.56 -52.28 -31.30
N SER A 53 37.06 -52.01 -30.09
CA SER A 53 37.26 -52.85 -28.89
C SER A 53 38.69 -53.01 -28.34
N PHE A 54 39.37 -51.90 -28.00
CA PHE A 54 40.40 -51.93 -26.92
C PHE A 54 40.46 -50.70 -25.99
N TYR A 55 39.59 -49.69 -26.18
CA TYR A 55 39.55 -48.46 -25.36
C TYR A 55 38.35 -48.36 -24.39
N GLN A 56 37.63 -49.47 -24.15
CA GLN A 56 36.40 -49.48 -23.34
C GLN A 56 36.58 -49.32 -21.81
N CYS A 57 37.79 -49.09 -21.29
CA CYS A 57 38.04 -49.02 -19.84
C CYS A 57 38.51 -47.66 -19.28
N ILE A 58 38.82 -46.65 -20.12
CA ILE A 58 39.38 -45.36 -19.64
C ILE A 58 38.53 -44.13 -20.01
N PHE A 59 37.66 -44.20 -21.03
CA PHE A 59 36.82 -43.06 -21.42
C PHE A 59 35.41 -43.03 -20.78
N GLY A 60 35.02 -44.05 -20.01
CA GLY A 60 33.72 -44.08 -19.33
C GLY A 60 33.55 -43.02 -18.23
N MET A 61 34.63 -42.67 -17.51
CA MET A 61 34.54 -41.84 -16.30
C MET A 61 34.67 -40.33 -16.55
N VAL A 62 35.11 -39.91 -17.75
CA VAL A 62 35.31 -38.49 -18.11
C VAL A 62 34.05 -37.86 -18.74
N TRP A 63 33.18 -38.66 -19.35
CA TRP A 63 31.93 -38.16 -19.97
C TRP A 63 30.81 -37.94 -18.95
N TYR A 64 30.69 -38.78 -17.91
CA TYR A 64 29.61 -38.65 -16.92
C TYR A 64 29.69 -37.33 -16.13
N LEU A 65 30.90 -36.87 -15.79
CA LEU A 65 31.13 -35.59 -15.12
C LEU A 65 30.97 -34.36 -16.04
N ARG A 66 30.96 -34.53 -17.37
CA ARG A 66 30.62 -33.46 -18.32
C ARG A 66 29.14 -33.40 -18.70
N ALA A 67 28.41 -34.50 -18.59
CA ALA A 67 26.95 -34.50 -18.73
C ALA A 67 26.26 -33.68 -17.62
N ILE A 68 26.76 -33.80 -16.37
CA ILE A 68 26.22 -33.04 -15.22
C ILE A 68 26.46 -31.52 -15.37
N PHE A 69 27.62 -31.11 -15.91
CA PHE A 69 27.93 -29.69 -16.13
C PHE A 69 27.31 -29.08 -17.41
N LEU A 70 26.61 -29.86 -18.24
CA LEU A 70 25.90 -29.36 -19.42
C LEU A 70 24.37 -29.35 -19.26
N LEU A 71 23.85 -29.78 -18.11
CA LEU A 71 22.43 -29.65 -17.74
C LEU A 71 22.14 -28.53 -16.72
N VAL A 72 23.17 -27.83 -16.21
CA VAL A 72 23.04 -26.69 -15.29
C VAL A 72 23.74 -25.43 -15.83
N PRO A 73 23.40 -25.03 -17.07
CA PRO A 73 23.18 -23.60 -17.33
C PRO A 73 21.82 -23.30 -17.99
N LEU A 74 20.88 -24.25 -17.99
CA LEU A 74 19.48 -24.03 -18.42
C LEU A 74 18.51 -23.88 -17.23
N ILE A 75 18.98 -23.30 -16.13
CA ILE A 75 18.13 -22.84 -15.03
C ILE A 75 18.50 -21.39 -14.74
N GLN A 76 17.50 -20.53 -14.62
CA GLN A 76 17.61 -19.13 -14.22
C GLN A 76 18.21 -18.13 -15.23
N SER A 77 17.64 -18.11 -16.44
CA SER A 77 17.18 -16.81 -17.00
C SER A 77 15.85 -16.41 -16.35
N LEU A 78 15.80 -16.48 -15.01
CA LEU A 78 14.68 -15.96 -14.23
C LEU A 78 14.86 -14.45 -14.19
N GLY A 79 13.81 -13.69 -14.49
CA GLY A 79 13.77 -12.29 -14.10
C GLY A 79 13.99 -12.17 -12.60
N GLU A 80 14.91 -11.29 -12.19
CA GLU A 80 15.05 -10.88 -10.80
C GLU A 80 13.70 -10.41 -10.26
N GLU A 81 13.38 -10.79 -9.02
CA GLU A 81 12.11 -10.44 -8.40
C GLU A 81 12.03 -8.94 -8.16
N ARG A 82 10.95 -8.31 -8.65
CA ARG A 82 10.74 -6.88 -8.44
C ARG A 82 10.06 -6.66 -7.10
N LEU A 83 10.85 -6.71 -6.03
CA LEU A 83 10.39 -6.51 -4.66
C LEU A 83 10.35 -5.02 -4.28
N SER A 84 9.40 -4.64 -3.42
CA SER A 84 9.36 -3.29 -2.84
C SER A 84 10.55 -3.04 -1.91
N SER A 85 10.69 -1.81 -1.39
CA SER A 85 11.70 -1.52 -0.35
C SER A 85 11.51 -2.49 0.84
N LEU A 86 12.56 -3.24 1.18
CA LEU A 86 12.56 -4.33 2.18
C LEU A 86 11.45 -5.40 1.98
N GLY A 87 10.96 -5.56 0.75
CA GLY A 87 9.95 -6.56 0.41
C GLY A 87 10.48 -7.99 0.51
N VAL A 88 9.61 -8.91 0.92
CA VAL A 88 9.87 -10.36 0.94
C VAL A 88 9.36 -10.98 -0.37
N SER A 89 10.05 -12.02 -0.85
CA SER A 89 9.63 -12.83 -2.00
C SER A 89 8.22 -13.41 -1.82
N PRO A 90 7.32 -13.27 -2.81
CA PRO A 90 5.94 -13.76 -2.69
C PRO A 90 5.84 -15.29 -2.76
N ARG A 91 5.36 -15.89 -1.67
CA ARG A 91 4.99 -17.31 -1.58
C ARG A 91 3.62 -17.56 -2.22
N TRP A 92 3.59 -17.61 -3.55
CA TRP A 92 2.37 -17.76 -4.35
C TRP A 92 1.48 -18.94 -3.91
N GLU A 93 2.11 -20.03 -3.44
CA GLU A 93 1.48 -21.21 -2.84
C GLU A 93 0.63 -20.92 -1.59
N GLU A 94 0.82 -19.78 -0.91
CA GLU A 94 -0.09 -19.37 0.17
C GLU A 94 -1.51 -19.11 -0.34
N LEU A 95 -1.66 -18.74 -1.62
CA LEU A 95 -2.96 -18.48 -2.24
C LEU A 95 -3.71 -19.77 -2.60
N ASP A 96 -3.07 -20.94 -2.57
CA ASP A 96 -3.73 -22.21 -2.89
C ASP A 96 -4.87 -22.53 -1.89
N ARG A 97 -4.85 -21.90 -0.70
CA ARG A 97 -5.96 -21.94 0.28
C ARG A 97 -7.27 -21.33 -0.24
N PHE A 98 -7.26 -20.65 -1.39
CA PHE A 98 -8.41 -19.96 -1.99
C PHE A 98 -8.91 -20.60 -3.31
N GLN A 99 -8.26 -21.66 -3.80
CA GLN A 99 -8.67 -22.39 -5.01
C GLN A 99 -10.13 -22.86 -4.89
N GLY A 100 -10.95 -22.62 -5.92
CA GLY A 100 -12.33 -23.09 -5.97
C GLY A 100 -13.27 -22.52 -4.89
N LYS A 101 -12.99 -21.31 -4.37
CA LYS A 101 -13.86 -20.65 -3.36
C LYS A 101 -14.62 -19.41 -3.88
N PHE A 102 -14.13 -18.78 -4.94
CA PHE A 102 -14.64 -17.53 -5.49
C PHE A 102 -15.24 -17.75 -6.87
N SER A 103 -16.40 -17.15 -7.14
CA SER A 103 -16.84 -16.97 -8.53
C SER A 103 -15.92 -15.98 -9.25
N ARG A 104 -15.90 -16.11 -10.57
CA ARG A 104 -15.27 -15.18 -11.50
C ARG A 104 -15.80 -13.75 -11.29
N GLU A 105 -17.12 -13.63 -11.13
CA GLU A 105 -17.85 -12.38 -11.01
C GLU A 105 -17.53 -11.66 -9.68
N LEU A 106 -17.41 -12.40 -8.57
CA LEU A 106 -16.99 -11.83 -7.28
C LEU A 106 -15.53 -11.36 -7.32
N PHE A 107 -14.63 -12.16 -7.90
CA PHE A 107 -13.22 -11.79 -8.08
C PHE A 107 -13.07 -10.52 -8.92
N GLU A 108 -13.70 -10.47 -10.09
CA GLU A 108 -13.67 -9.29 -10.97
C GLU A 108 -14.35 -8.07 -10.33
N SER A 109 -15.45 -8.28 -9.59
CA SER A 109 -16.15 -7.24 -8.84
C SER A 109 -15.26 -6.62 -7.76
N LYS A 110 -14.62 -7.42 -6.89
CA LYS A 110 -13.70 -6.92 -5.85
C LYS A 110 -12.47 -6.25 -6.47
N LEU A 111 -11.90 -6.84 -7.54
CA LEU A 111 -10.77 -6.24 -8.26
C LEU A 111 -11.13 -4.85 -8.79
N ARG A 112 -12.21 -4.72 -9.56
CA ARG A 112 -12.58 -3.44 -10.22
C ARG A 112 -13.18 -2.40 -9.26
N LYS A 113 -13.85 -2.80 -8.17
CA LYS A 113 -14.59 -1.88 -7.27
C LYS A 113 -13.87 -1.56 -5.95
N VAL A 114 -12.77 -2.24 -5.62
CA VAL A 114 -11.98 -1.97 -4.40
C VAL A 114 -10.49 -1.93 -4.71
N TYR A 115 -9.93 -3.00 -5.27
CA TYR A 115 -8.48 -3.19 -5.26
C TYR A 115 -7.73 -2.44 -6.38
N CYS A 116 -8.15 -2.55 -7.64
CA CYS A 116 -7.53 -1.82 -8.76
C CYS A 116 -8.57 -1.45 -9.84
N PRO A 117 -9.06 -0.19 -9.86
CA PRO A 117 -10.22 0.17 -10.69
C PRO A 117 -9.89 0.38 -12.18
N ARG A 118 -8.61 0.56 -12.54
CA ARG A 118 -8.18 0.85 -13.90
C ARG A 118 -7.64 -0.42 -14.54
N GLU A 119 -8.33 -0.90 -15.56
CA GLU A 119 -7.97 -2.14 -16.26
C GLU A 119 -6.50 -2.15 -16.74
N SER A 120 -6.05 -1.05 -17.34
CA SER A 120 -4.65 -0.88 -17.80
C SER A 120 -3.58 -0.86 -16.70
N TRP A 121 -3.97 -0.95 -15.42
CA TRP A 121 -3.04 -1.11 -14.29
C TRP A 121 -2.90 -2.57 -13.85
N TRP A 122 -3.92 -3.42 -14.03
CA TRP A 122 -3.89 -4.83 -13.61
C TRP A 122 -3.85 -5.83 -14.77
N SER A 123 -4.38 -5.52 -15.96
CA SER A 123 -4.44 -6.45 -17.09
C SER A 123 -3.10 -6.92 -17.67
N PRO A 124 -1.95 -6.21 -17.51
CA PRO A 124 -0.63 -6.79 -17.83
C PRO A 124 -0.21 -7.94 -16.91
N TRP A 125 -0.89 -8.09 -15.77
CA TRP A 125 -0.51 -8.96 -14.65
C TRP A 125 -1.56 -10.02 -14.30
N ILE A 126 -2.82 -9.81 -14.65
CA ILE A 126 -3.95 -10.69 -14.33
C ILE A 126 -4.79 -10.89 -15.58
N GLU A 127 -4.86 -12.12 -16.07
CA GLU A 127 -5.80 -12.55 -17.10
C GLU A 127 -7.00 -13.25 -16.42
N ILE A 128 -8.23 -12.84 -16.74
CA ILE A 128 -9.45 -13.42 -16.17
C ILE A 128 -10.14 -14.24 -17.27
N GLY A 129 -10.04 -15.57 -17.16
CA GLY A 129 -10.76 -16.52 -18.02
C GLY A 129 -12.18 -16.80 -17.53
N GLU A 130 -12.78 -17.88 -18.02
CA GLU A 130 -14.10 -18.35 -17.60
C GLU A 130 -14.03 -19.13 -16.28
N THR A 131 -13.11 -20.09 -16.18
CA THR A 131 -12.97 -21.00 -15.02
C THR A 131 -11.79 -20.68 -14.10
N GLN A 132 -10.95 -19.71 -14.46
CA GLN A 132 -9.73 -19.38 -13.70
C GLN A 132 -9.21 -17.96 -13.98
N ALA A 133 -8.48 -17.39 -13.01
CA ALA A 133 -7.57 -16.28 -13.23
C ALA A 133 -6.12 -16.77 -13.36
N ARG A 134 -5.36 -16.24 -14.32
CA ARG A 134 -3.89 -16.41 -14.40
C ARG A 134 -3.23 -15.12 -13.90
N ILE A 135 -2.36 -15.23 -12.90
CA ILE A 135 -1.63 -14.10 -12.33
C ILE A 135 -0.14 -14.26 -12.66
N ARG A 136 0.45 -13.29 -13.36
CA ARG A 136 1.88 -13.30 -13.71
C ARG A 136 2.72 -13.20 -12.44
N LYS A 137 3.66 -14.13 -12.21
CA LYS A 137 4.48 -14.18 -10.99
C LYS A 137 5.59 -13.12 -10.97
N ARG A 138 6.19 -12.83 -12.13
CA ARG A 138 7.30 -11.87 -12.28
C ARG A 138 7.17 -11.05 -13.57
N ALA A 139 7.64 -9.80 -13.57
CA ALA A 139 7.56 -8.92 -14.74
C ALA A 139 8.38 -9.41 -15.95
N LYS A 140 9.57 -9.98 -15.71
CA LYS A 140 10.45 -10.56 -16.73
C LYS A 140 10.35 -12.09 -16.68
N GLY A 141 9.25 -12.63 -17.20
CA GLY A 141 9.02 -14.07 -17.28
C GLY A 141 7.62 -14.44 -17.77
N ASP A 142 7.45 -15.72 -18.10
CA ASP A 142 6.16 -16.34 -18.44
C ASP A 142 5.71 -17.34 -17.35
N GLU A 143 6.13 -17.11 -16.11
CA GLU A 143 5.62 -17.84 -14.96
C GLU A 143 4.30 -17.24 -14.49
N TRP A 144 3.28 -18.09 -14.34
CA TRP A 144 1.96 -17.73 -13.87
C TRP A 144 1.56 -18.56 -12.64
N TYR A 145 0.93 -17.93 -11.67
CA TYR A 145 0.06 -18.59 -10.70
C TYR A 145 -1.33 -18.73 -11.33
N VAL A 146 -2.05 -19.81 -11.02
CA VAL A 146 -3.39 -20.08 -11.55
C VAL A 146 -4.34 -20.25 -10.38
N LEU A 147 -5.40 -19.43 -10.35
CA LEU A 147 -6.47 -19.49 -9.38
C LEU A 147 -7.73 -20.01 -10.09
N GLY A 148 -8.15 -21.23 -9.79
CA GLY A 148 -9.42 -21.78 -10.23
C GLY A 148 -10.60 -21.12 -9.51
N PHE A 149 -11.63 -20.76 -10.27
CA PHE A 149 -12.90 -20.26 -9.75
C PHE A 149 -13.84 -21.41 -9.33
N ALA A 150 -14.91 -21.05 -8.63
CA ALA A 150 -16.05 -21.90 -8.34
C ALA A 150 -17.24 -21.53 -9.25
N ASP A 151 -18.12 -22.51 -9.52
CA ASP A 151 -19.36 -22.31 -10.29
C ASP A 151 -20.34 -21.32 -9.61
N SER A 152 -20.18 -21.10 -8.31
CA SER A 152 -20.91 -20.13 -7.50
C SER A 152 -20.05 -19.72 -6.30
N ASP A 153 -20.32 -18.56 -5.71
CA ASP A 153 -19.59 -18.13 -4.51
C ASP A 153 -19.82 -19.11 -3.35
N SER A 154 -18.74 -19.73 -2.88
CA SER A 154 -18.79 -20.49 -1.64
C SER A 154 -19.12 -19.52 -0.51
N ASN A 155 -20.19 -19.83 0.25
CA ASN A 155 -20.65 -18.98 1.35
C ASN A 155 -19.50 -18.78 2.35
N GLN A 156 -18.87 -17.59 2.35
CA GLN A 156 -17.77 -17.29 3.26
C GLN A 156 -18.29 -17.39 4.70
N SER A 157 -17.92 -18.46 5.38
CA SER A 157 -18.65 -18.92 6.54
C SER A 157 -18.42 -17.98 7.74
N LYS A 158 -19.52 -17.42 8.26
CA LYS A 158 -19.51 -16.58 9.45
C LYS A 158 -19.32 -17.44 10.71
N VAL A 159 -18.07 -17.67 11.12
CA VAL A 159 -17.69 -18.59 12.21
C VAL A 159 -17.57 -17.90 13.58
N SER A 160 -18.75 -17.70 14.18
CA SER A 160 -19.05 -17.87 15.62
C SER A 160 -18.13 -17.28 16.71
N LYS A 161 -18.68 -16.28 17.42
CA LYS A 161 -18.73 -16.18 18.89
C LYS A 161 -17.37 -16.24 19.64
N GLY A 162 -16.47 -15.32 19.35
CA GLY A 162 -15.45 -14.86 20.30
C GLY A 162 -15.78 -13.51 20.93
N LYS A 163 -14.90 -13.02 21.81
CA LYS A 163 -14.72 -11.57 22.01
C LYS A 163 -13.96 -11.05 20.79
N LEU A 164 -14.39 -9.93 20.21
CA LEU A 164 -13.66 -9.27 19.12
C LEU A 164 -12.26 -8.87 19.62
N LYS A 165 -11.21 -9.38 18.96
CA LYS A 165 -9.83 -9.00 19.22
C LYS A 165 -9.43 -7.81 18.35
N VAL A 166 -9.05 -6.71 19.00
CA VAL A 166 -8.67 -5.45 18.37
C VAL A 166 -7.17 -5.20 18.56
N VAL A 167 -6.44 -4.90 17.48
CA VAL A 167 -5.13 -4.23 17.58
C VAL A 167 -5.33 -2.75 17.34
N LEU A 168 -4.78 -1.91 18.21
CA LEU A 168 -4.58 -0.50 17.95
C LEU A 168 -3.11 -0.27 17.54
N ASP A 169 -2.90 0.33 16.38
CA ASP A 169 -1.57 0.70 15.89
C ASP A 169 -1.37 2.21 15.99
N PRO A 170 -0.78 2.73 17.09
CA PRO A 170 -0.42 4.13 17.19
C PRO A 170 0.69 4.47 16.18
N GLY A 171 0.30 5.11 15.08
CA GLY A 171 1.18 5.47 13.98
C GLY A 171 2.38 6.29 14.42
N HIS A 172 3.45 6.27 13.62
CA HIS A 172 4.74 6.92 13.92
C HIS A 172 5.45 6.43 15.19
N LEU A 173 6.59 7.02 15.54
CA LEU A 173 7.41 6.71 16.72
C LEU A 173 7.35 7.81 17.78
N GLY A 174 7.35 9.07 17.37
CA GLY A 174 7.30 10.22 18.27
C GLY A 174 8.63 10.48 19.01
N GLY A 175 8.56 10.99 20.24
CA GLY A 175 9.71 11.21 21.12
C GLY A 175 10.86 11.98 20.45
N ARG A 176 12.01 11.31 20.31
CA ARG A 176 13.21 11.82 19.62
C ARG A 176 13.26 11.55 18.12
N TYR A 177 12.36 10.70 17.60
CA TYR A 177 12.33 10.31 16.19
C TYR A 177 11.43 11.25 15.36
N SER A 178 10.48 11.93 16.00
CA SER A 178 9.51 12.85 15.37
C SER A 178 10.06 13.78 14.28
N GLU A 179 11.27 14.32 14.44
CA GLU A 179 11.94 15.18 13.45
C GLU A 179 12.37 14.40 12.19
N MET A 180 13.00 13.24 12.38
CA MET A 180 13.38 12.31 11.32
C MET A 180 12.17 11.78 10.55
N GLU A 181 11.04 11.59 11.25
CA GLU A 181 9.78 11.18 10.64
C GLU A 181 9.13 12.28 9.79
N GLY A 182 9.55 13.55 9.95
CA GLY A 182 8.86 14.72 9.40
C GLY A 182 7.51 14.98 10.07
N ARG A 183 7.35 14.57 11.33
CA ARG A 183 6.11 14.64 12.13
C ARG A 183 6.31 15.44 13.44
N HIS A 184 7.00 16.56 13.31
CA HIS A 184 7.39 17.46 14.38
C HIS A 184 7.24 18.92 13.91
N PHE A 185 6.60 19.77 14.70
CA PHE A 185 6.65 21.23 14.53
C PHE A 185 6.29 21.97 15.82
N ALA A 186 6.70 23.23 15.93
CA ALA A 186 6.31 24.15 17.01
C ALA A 186 5.97 25.53 16.41
N MET A 187 5.30 26.38 17.20
CA MET A 187 5.11 27.80 16.89
C MET A 187 5.84 28.65 17.94
N GLY A 188 6.77 29.49 17.51
CA GLY A 188 7.57 30.32 18.42
C GLY A 188 8.39 29.48 19.41
N SER A 189 8.10 29.63 20.70
CA SER A 189 8.77 28.93 21.81
C SER A 189 7.93 27.82 22.46
N ASP A 190 6.86 27.37 21.80
CA ASP A 190 6.04 26.25 22.26
C ASP A 190 6.78 24.90 22.24
N ASP A 191 6.37 23.97 23.10
CA ASP A 191 6.81 22.57 23.00
C ASP A 191 6.27 21.94 21.71
N PRO A 192 7.11 21.19 20.95
CA PRO A 192 6.73 20.70 19.64
C PRO A 192 5.64 19.62 19.67
N VAL A 193 4.69 19.78 18.75
CA VAL A 193 3.66 18.81 18.40
C VAL A 193 4.32 17.60 17.72
N LYS A 194 4.06 16.40 18.24
CA LYS A 194 4.65 15.14 17.76
C LYS A 194 3.56 14.11 17.51
N GLU A 195 3.31 13.77 16.25
CA GLU A 195 2.20 12.86 15.88
C GLU A 195 2.32 11.50 16.58
N GLY A 196 3.51 10.92 16.62
CA GLY A 196 3.78 9.62 17.27
C GLY A 196 3.68 9.61 18.80
N ASP A 197 3.62 10.78 19.45
CA ASP A 197 3.30 10.87 20.88
C ASP A 197 1.79 10.98 21.10
N LEU A 198 1.10 11.77 20.27
CA LEU A 198 -0.36 11.93 20.34
C LEU A 198 -1.09 10.63 19.97
N SER A 199 -0.65 9.94 18.91
CA SER A 199 -1.23 8.65 18.51
C SER A 199 -1.10 7.58 19.60
N LEU A 200 0.03 7.58 20.33
CA LEU A 200 0.26 6.65 21.44
C LEU A 200 -0.70 6.93 22.60
N LEU A 201 -0.85 8.18 23.02
CA LEU A 201 -1.79 8.58 24.08
C LEU A 201 -3.24 8.24 23.71
N VAL A 202 -3.65 8.46 22.45
CA VAL A 202 -4.97 8.06 21.95
C VAL A 202 -5.14 6.55 21.98
N ALA A 203 -4.14 5.77 21.56
CA ALA A 203 -4.20 4.31 21.56
C ALA A 203 -4.22 3.72 22.99
N GLU A 204 -3.42 4.26 23.90
CA GLU A 204 -3.39 3.86 25.31
C GLU A 204 -4.74 4.11 26.00
N ARG A 205 -5.38 5.26 25.71
CA ARG A 205 -6.70 5.59 26.26
C ARG A 205 -7.85 4.82 25.58
N ALA A 206 -7.81 4.66 24.27
CA ALA A 206 -8.79 3.85 23.54
C ALA A 206 -8.72 2.37 23.97
N ARG A 207 -7.53 1.86 24.29
CA ARG A 207 -7.34 0.52 24.86
C ARG A 207 -8.09 0.36 26.18
N GLN A 208 -7.92 1.28 27.13
CA GLN A 208 -8.66 1.27 28.41
C GLN A 208 -10.17 1.24 28.18
N LEU A 209 -10.67 2.17 27.37
CA LEU A 209 -12.10 2.32 27.05
C LEU A 209 -12.71 1.07 26.40
N LEU A 210 -11.94 0.34 25.58
CA LEU A 210 -12.37 -0.91 24.95
C LEU A 210 -12.28 -2.11 25.91
N GLU A 211 -11.23 -2.20 26.73
CA GLU A 211 -11.11 -3.21 27.79
C GLU A 211 -12.23 -3.09 28.82
N GLU A 212 -12.64 -1.86 29.17
CA GLU A 212 -13.82 -1.55 30.00
C GLU A 212 -15.15 -2.06 29.39
N LYS A 213 -15.24 -2.22 28.07
CA LYS A 213 -16.39 -2.86 27.39
C LYS A 213 -16.15 -4.35 27.10
N GLY A 214 -15.05 -4.92 27.59
CA GLY A 214 -14.75 -6.34 27.54
C GLY A 214 -14.11 -6.83 26.25
N PHE A 215 -13.68 -5.95 25.34
CA PHE A 215 -12.87 -6.33 24.18
C PHE A 215 -11.50 -6.90 24.59
N GLU A 216 -10.89 -7.72 23.73
CA GLU A 216 -9.48 -8.12 23.88
C GLU A 216 -8.62 -7.17 23.04
N VAL A 217 -7.70 -6.41 23.65
CA VAL A 217 -7.05 -5.28 22.98
C VAL A 217 -5.54 -5.32 23.10
N PHE A 218 -4.85 -5.13 21.97
CA PHE A 218 -3.40 -5.10 21.86
C PHE A 218 -2.91 -3.77 21.29
N LEU A 219 -1.67 -3.40 21.63
CA LEU A 219 -0.95 -2.28 21.02
C LEU A 219 0.22 -2.81 20.20
N THR A 220 0.46 -2.27 19.00
CA THR A 220 1.70 -2.55 18.24
C THR A 220 2.94 -2.02 18.96
N ARG A 221 2.80 -0.95 19.74
CA ARG A 221 3.81 -0.41 20.67
C ARG A 221 3.16 0.23 21.89
N SER A 222 3.81 0.11 23.04
CA SER A 222 3.45 0.75 24.32
C SER A 222 4.49 1.78 24.78
N SER A 223 5.24 2.37 23.84
CA SER A 223 6.25 3.39 24.15
C SER A 223 6.69 4.20 22.92
N ARG A 224 7.59 5.16 23.14
CA ARG A 224 8.30 5.96 22.13
C ARG A 224 9.57 5.28 21.57
N LYS A 225 9.75 3.97 21.82
CA LYS A 225 10.84 3.16 21.25
C LYS A 225 10.33 2.46 19.97
N PRO A 226 11.19 2.21 18.97
CA PRO A 226 10.83 1.41 17.81
C PRO A 226 10.51 -0.03 18.20
N VAL A 227 9.57 -0.64 17.47
CA VAL A 227 9.26 -2.08 17.51
C VAL A 227 10.34 -2.85 16.77
N THR A 228 10.84 -2.31 15.66
CA THR A 228 11.95 -2.93 14.92
C THR A 228 13.24 -2.90 15.74
N GLU A 229 13.99 -4.00 15.77
CA GLU A 229 15.31 -4.06 16.42
C GLU A 229 16.34 -3.20 15.68
N LYS A 230 16.17 -3.04 14.36
CA LYS A 230 17.08 -2.33 13.45
C LYS A 230 17.08 -0.83 13.69
N ARG A 231 18.19 -0.18 13.35
CA ARG A 231 18.41 1.27 13.41
C ARG A 231 18.77 1.81 12.04
N GLU A 232 18.97 3.11 11.94
CA GLU A 232 19.25 3.82 10.69
C GLU A 232 20.47 3.21 9.98
N ASN A 233 21.57 3.02 10.71
CA ASN A 233 22.84 2.53 10.16
C ASN A 233 22.76 1.11 9.55
N ASP A 234 21.81 0.28 9.96
CA ASP A 234 21.62 -1.07 9.40
C ASP A 234 21.13 -1.05 7.94
N PHE A 235 20.69 0.12 7.46
CA PHE A 235 20.23 0.35 6.10
C PHE A 235 21.24 1.10 5.22
N ASN A 236 22.49 1.29 5.67
CA ASN A 236 23.54 1.96 4.89
C ASN A 236 23.68 1.37 3.47
N HIS A 237 23.88 0.06 3.35
CA HIS A 237 24.06 -0.61 2.05
C HIS A 237 22.83 -0.47 1.13
N GLN A 238 21.62 -0.57 1.69
CA GLN A 238 20.36 -0.43 0.96
C GLN A 238 20.05 1.02 0.56
N ALA A 239 20.63 2.00 1.26
CA ALA A 239 20.52 3.41 0.93
C ALA A 239 21.55 3.84 -0.14
N GLU A 240 22.80 3.38 -0.03
CA GLU A 240 23.84 3.52 -1.06
C GLU A 240 23.40 2.88 -2.37
N LYS A 241 23.05 1.58 -2.37
CA LYS A 241 22.56 0.89 -3.58
C LYS A 241 21.32 1.55 -4.17
N TRP A 242 20.39 2.04 -3.34
CA TRP A 242 19.23 2.79 -3.87
C TRP A 242 19.63 4.10 -4.56
N PHE A 243 20.65 4.80 -4.07
CA PHE A 243 21.16 6.00 -4.71
C PHE A 243 21.79 5.63 -6.05
N ASP A 244 22.69 4.66 -6.06
CA ASP A 244 23.41 4.25 -7.27
C ASP A 244 22.44 3.69 -8.33
N ASP A 245 21.47 2.84 -7.95
CA ASP A 245 20.39 2.35 -8.82
C ASP A 245 19.49 3.48 -9.36
N ARG A 246 19.21 4.51 -8.55
CA ARG A 246 18.35 5.64 -8.93
C ARG A 246 19.03 6.58 -9.92
N PHE A 247 20.34 6.77 -9.78
CA PHE A 247 21.11 7.76 -10.53
C PHE A 247 22.04 7.12 -11.60
N ALA A 248 21.91 5.81 -11.85
CA ALA A 248 22.75 5.05 -12.79
C ALA A 248 22.76 5.59 -14.24
N GLU A 249 21.64 6.17 -14.71
CA GLU A 249 21.51 6.75 -16.06
C GLU A 249 21.68 8.28 -16.08
N ASP A 250 21.79 8.92 -14.91
CA ASP A 250 21.88 10.38 -14.81
C ASP A 250 23.30 10.86 -15.14
N LYS A 251 23.42 11.68 -16.19
CA LYS A 251 24.72 12.20 -16.69
C LYS A 251 25.46 13.07 -15.67
N ASN A 252 24.73 13.72 -14.78
CA ASN A 252 25.22 14.57 -13.70
C ASN A 252 24.51 14.19 -12.40
N PRO A 253 24.90 13.07 -11.75
CA PRO A 253 24.26 12.63 -10.52
C PRO A 253 24.66 13.57 -9.35
N PRO A 254 23.83 13.68 -8.29
CA PRO A 254 24.16 14.43 -7.08
C PRO A 254 25.50 14.01 -6.46
N LYS A 255 26.23 14.96 -5.86
CA LYS A 255 27.58 14.76 -5.28
C LYS A 255 27.75 15.52 -3.96
N GLY A 256 28.73 15.09 -3.17
CA GLY A 256 29.01 15.66 -1.84
C GLY A 256 27.78 15.67 -0.94
N GLU A 257 27.55 16.81 -0.27
CA GLU A 257 26.45 17.02 0.67
C GLU A 257 25.06 16.65 0.11
N GLU A 258 24.80 16.84 -1.19
CA GLU A 258 23.50 16.46 -1.78
C GLU A 258 23.34 14.94 -1.85
N ARG A 259 24.38 14.21 -2.27
CA ARG A 259 24.41 12.73 -2.27
C ARG A 259 24.23 12.19 -0.85
N GLU A 260 25.01 12.73 0.09
CA GLU A 260 24.98 12.34 1.51
C GLU A 260 23.60 12.59 2.14
N ASN A 261 22.97 13.75 1.88
CA ASN A 261 21.63 14.03 2.37
C ASN A 261 20.55 13.13 1.73
N LEU A 262 20.67 12.79 0.45
CA LEU A 262 19.73 11.88 -0.22
C LEU A 262 19.84 10.45 0.35
N ILE A 263 21.04 9.95 0.57
CA ILE A 263 21.31 8.63 1.16
C ILE A 263 20.87 8.60 2.63
N ARG A 264 21.20 9.64 3.41
CA ARG A 264 20.74 9.79 4.79
C ARG A 264 19.21 9.76 4.89
N LYS A 265 18.51 10.58 4.09
CA LYS A 265 17.02 10.61 4.05
C LYS A 265 16.43 9.26 3.62
N ARG A 266 17.08 8.55 2.69
CA ARG A 266 16.67 7.19 2.28
C ARG A 266 16.83 6.18 3.42
N ARG A 267 17.98 6.22 4.10
CA ARG A 267 18.33 5.36 5.24
C ARG A 267 17.36 5.53 6.42
N GLU A 268 17.10 6.78 6.79
CA GLU A 268 16.12 7.17 7.81
C GLU A 268 14.72 6.62 7.47
N MET A 269 14.26 6.83 6.23
CA MET A 269 12.96 6.32 5.75
C MET A 269 12.89 4.79 5.74
N LEU A 270 13.97 4.09 5.37
CA LEU A 270 14.04 2.62 5.44
C LEU A 270 13.88 2.10 6.88
N PHE A 271 14.41 2.83 7.87
CA PHE A 271 14.20 2.55 9.29
C PHE A 271 12.76 2.87 9.74
N TYR A 272 12.39 4.15 9.85
CA TYR A 272 11.15 4.53 10.57
C TYR A 272 9.86 4.23 9.79
N ARG A 273 9.92 4.13 8.45
CA ARG A 273 8.73 3.95 7.61
C ARG A 273 8.59 2.54 7.06
N VAL A 274 9.70 1.84 6.81
CA VAL A 274 9.66 0.51 6.20
C VAL A 274 9.90 -0.57 7.25
N SER A 275 11.08 -0.63 7.88
CA SER A 275 11.43 -1.68 8.85
C SER A 275 10.53 -1.67 10.09
N GLU A 276 10.16 -0.49 10.59
CA GLU A 276 9.21 -0.34 11.71
C GLU A 276 7.82 -0.89 11.35
N ILE A 277 7.28 -0.59 10.16
CA ILE A 277 5.96 -1.10 9.73
C ILE A 277 6.01 -2.61 9.48
N TYR A 278 7.12 -3.16 8.96
CA TYR A 278 7.29 -4.61 8.86
C TYR A 278 7.30 -5.28 10.24
N ALA A 279 8.04 -4.74 11.23
CA ALA A 279 8.07 -5.30 12.58
C ALA A 279 6.68 -5.27 13.27
N ARG A 280 5.87 -4.23 13.02
CA ARG A 280 4.46 -4.17 13.48
C ARG A 280 3.56 -5.15 12.74
N ALA A 281 3.78 -5.34 11.43
CA ALA A 281 3.09 -6.38 10.67
C ALA A 281 3.40 -7.78 11.20
N ASP A 282 4.65 -8.06 11.60
CA ASP A 282 5.01 -9.34 12.21
C ASP A 282 4.29 -9.57 13.55
N LEU A 283 4.18 -8.55 14.41
CA LEU A 283 3.35 -8.67 15.62
C LEU A 283 1.88 -8.96 15.30
N ILE A 284 1.28 -8.23 14.36
CA ILE A 284 -0.13 -8.41 13.98
C ILE A 284 -0.37 -9.80 13.36
N ASN A 285 0.49 -10.20 12.43
CA ASN A 285 0.31 -11.40 11.60
C ASN A 285 0.67 -12.69 12.37
N GLN A 286 1.70 -12.65 13.19
CA GLN A 286 2.28 -13.84 13.82
C GLN A 286 1.87 -14.00 15.30
N VAL A 287 1.71 -12.89 16.04
CA VAL A 287 1.46 -12.91 17.50
C VAL A 287 -0.02 -12.62 17.81
N PHE A 288 -0.53 -11.46 17.41
CA PHE A 288 -1.86 -11.01 17.83
C PHE A 288 -2.99 -11.74 17.09
N ARG A 289 -2.91 -11.85 15.75
CA ARG A 289 -3.98 -12.32 14.85
C ARG A 289 -5.36 -11.71 15.20
N PRO A 290 -5.54 -10.39 15.05
CA PRO A 290 -6.79 -9.70 15.42
C PRO A 290 -7.91 -9.89 14.39
N ASP A 291 -9.15 -9.73 14.85
CA ASP A 291 -10.33 -9.59 13.99
C ASP A 291 -10.40 -8.20 13.34
N LEU A 292 -9.80 -7.18 13.98
CA LEU A 292 -9.73 -5.81 13.48
C LEU A 292 -8.42 -5.13 13.89
N SER A 293 -7.71 -4.52 12.94
CA SER A 293 -6.61 -3.59 13.21
C SER A 293 -7.08 -2.14 12.96
N VAL A 294 -6.89 -1.24 13.94
CA VAL A 294 -7.20 0.19 13.83
C VAL A 294 -5.93 1.00 13.94
N CYS A 295 -5.51 1.65 12.86
CA CYS A 295 -4.29 2.44 12.80
C CYS A 295 -4.61 3.91 13.11
N ILE A 296 -3.99 4.42 14.17
CA ILE A 296 -4.32 5.70 14.79
C ILE A 296 -3.25 6.72 14.38
N HIS A 297 -3.65 7.70 13.58
CA HIS A 297 -2.82 8.81 13.10
C HIS A 297 -3.48 10.15 13.39
N LEU A 298 -2.75 11.24 13.15
CA LEU A 298 -3.31 12.57 12.91
C LEU A 298 -2.89 13.04 11.52
N ASN A 299 -3.63 13.96 10.93
CA ASN A 299 -3.33 14.49 9.60
C ASN A 299 -2.50 15.78 9.70
N ALA A 300 -1.93 16.24 8.58
CA ALA A 300 -1.26 17.54 8.48
C ALA A 300 -1.46 18.13 7.08
N ALA A 301 -1.78 19.42 7.01
CA ALA A 301 -1.93 20.12 5.74
C ALA A 301 -0.56 20.72 5.31
N PRO A 302 -0.24 20.74 4.01
CA PRO A 302 1.02 21.33 3.55
C PRO A 302 1.01 22.85 3.73
N TRP A 303 2.10 23.39 4.28
CA TRP A 303 2.39 24.83 4.25
C TRP A 303 2.74 25.30 2.83
N LYS A 304 2.61 26.61 2.58
CA LYS A 304 2.95 27.23 1.28
C LYS A 304 4.45 27.20 0.99
N ASP A 305 5.26 27.40 2.04
CA ASP A 305 6.72 27.24 2.06
C ASP A 305 7.06 26.21 3.15
N GLN A 306 7.99 25.30 2.87
CA GLN A 306 8.45 24.31 3.86
C GLN A 306 9.37 24.92 4.92
N ASN A 307 9.88 26.14 4.69
CA ASN A 307 10.72 26.89 5.61
C ASN A 307 9.92 27.85 6.51
N GLN A 308 8.59 27.93 6.37
CA GLN A 308 7.74 28.82 7.17
C GLN A 308 6.55 28.06 7.77
N THR A 309 6.53 27.95 9.10
CA THR A 309 5.46 27.28 9.84
C THR A 309 4.30 28.26 10.08
N GLU A 310 3.12 27.98 9.50
CA GLU A 310 1.89 28.75 9.75
C GLU A 310 0.77 27.86 10.31
N LEU A 311 -0.09 28.40 11.18
CA LEU A 311 -1.31 27.70 11.62
C LEU A 311 -2.45 27.95 10.62
N LEU A 312 -3.04 26.86 10.13
CA LEU A 312 -4.01 26.87 9.05
C LEU A 312 -5.45 26.86 9.58
N ASP A 313 -6.39 27.45 8.83
CA ASP A 313 -7.83 27.37 9.14
C ASP A 313 -8.47 26.03 8.74
N ARG A 314 -7.81 25.26 7.86
CA ARG A 314 -8.30 23.97 7.38
C ARG A 314 -8.14 22.91 8.47
N ASN A 315 -9.25 22.36 8.96
CA ASN A 315 -9.30 21.17 9.80
C ASN A 315 -10.32 20.17 9.22
N ASP A 316 -9.96 18.90 9.09
CA ASP A 316 -10.83 17.82 8.55
C ASP A 316 -10.43 16.44 9.09
N TYR A 317 -11.22 15.42 8.74
CA TYR A 317 -10.93 14.02 9.01
C TYR A 317 -11.14 13.14 7.77
N HIS A 318 -10.45 12.00 7.71
CA HIS A 318 -10.78 10.90 6.80
C HIS A 318 -10.46 9.54 7.42
N VAL A 319 -11.07 8.51 6.85
CA VAL A 319 -10.93 7.11 7.26
C VAL A 319 -10.53 6.30 6.03
N LEU A 320 -9.45 5.54 6.12
CA LEU A 320 -8.88 4.79 4.99
C LEU A 320 -8.94 3.28 5.21
N VAL A 321 -9.22 2.53 4.15
CA VAL A 321 -9.13 1.06 4.10
C VAL A 321 -8.20 0.63 2.97
N ASN A 322 -7.89 -0.66 2.81
CA ASN A 322 -7.00 -1.08 1.73
C ASN A 322 -7.71 -1.09 0.36
N GLY A 323 -6.97 -0.83 -0.71
CA GLY A 323 -7.46 -0.83 -2.09
C GLY A 323 -6.84 0.27 -2.94
N CYS A 324 -7.42 0.57 -4.11
CA CYS A 324 -6.95 1.57 -5.07
C CYS A 324 -5.43 1.51 -5.39
N TYR A 325 -4.91 0.30 -5.62
CA TYR A 325 -3.53 0.04 -6.02
C TYR A 325 -3.27 0.64 -7.40
N MET A 326 -2.11 1.29 -7.54
CA MET A 326 -1.67 1.90 -8.80
C MET A 326 -0.89 0.90 -9.66
N GLY A 327 -0.89 1.08 -10.99
CA GLY A 327 -0.19 0.16 -11.90
C GLY A 327 1.33 0.05 -11.66
N GLY A 328 1.96 1.13 -11.14
CA GLY A 328 3.36 1.11 -10.71
C GLY A 328 3.61 0.35 -9.41
N GLU A 329 2.56 0.05 -8.63
CA GLU A 329 2.61 -0.77 -7.41
C GLU A 329 2.37 -2.24 -7.74
N LEU A 330 1.40 -2.55 -8.61
CA LEU A 330 1.18 -3.91 -9.13
C LEU A 330 2.34 -4.45 -9.99
N ALA A 331 3.23 -3.56 -10.45
CA ALA A 331 4.50 -3.92 -11.07
C ALA A 331 5.54 -4.48 -10.08
N TYR A 332 5.30 -4.40 -8.76
CA TYR A 332 6.10 -5.10 -7.76
C TYR A 332 5.44 -6.43 -7.39
N ASP A 333 6.22 -7.52 -7.45
CA ASP A 333 5.71 -8.89 -7.37
C ASP A 333 5.09 -9.17 -6.00
N ASN A 334 5.72 -8.68 -4.92
CA ASN A 334 5.19 -8.81 -3.57
C ASN A 334 3.96 -7.91 -3.29
N GLN A 335 3.87 -6.72 -3.89
CA GLN A 335 2.68 -5.85 -3.71
C GLN A 335 1.47 -6.41 -4.45
N ARG A 336 1.68 -6.99 -5.63
CA ARG A 336 0.66 -7.71 -6.40
C ARG A 336 0.14 -8.94 -5.65
N PHE A 337 1.05 -9.72 -5.06
CA PHE A 337 0.72 -10.85 -4.20
C PHE A 337 -0.12 -10.44 -2.97
N GLU A 338 0.30 -9.44 -2.20
CA GLU A 338 -0.48 -9.00 -1.02
C GLU A 338 -1.84 -8.40 -1.41
N MET A 339 -1.97 -7.70 -2.56
CA MET A 339 -3.29 -7.28 -3.07
C MET A 339 -4.23 -8.48 -3.26
N LEU A 340 -3.72 -9.56 -3.87
CA LEU A 340 -4.48 -10.78 -4.12
C LEU A 340 -4.81 -11.52 -2.82
N PHE A 341 -3.87 -11.59 -1.87
CA PHE A 341 -4.11 -12.18 -0.55
C PHE A 341 -5.28 -11.48 0.15
N ARG A 342 -5.33 -10.14 0.15
CA ARG A 342 -6.43 -9.38 0.76
C ARG A 342 -7.76 -9.57 0.03
N LEU A 343 -7.75 -9.48 -1.31
CA LEU A 343 -8.94 -9.69 -2.14
C LEU A 343 -9.55 -11.07 -1.89
N LEU A 344 -8.72 -12.10 -1.81
CA LEU A 344 -9.13 -13.49 -1.57
C LEU A 344 -9.40 -13.78 -0.08
N SER A 345 -9.02 -12.89 0.83
CA SER A 345 -9.42 -12.94 2.25
C SER A 345 -10.76 -12.25 2.53
N GLY A 346 -11.33 -11.52 1.55
CA GLY A 346 -12.67 -10.93 1.60
C GLY A 346 -12.86 -9.76 2.58
N TRP A 347 -11.78 -9.25 3.18
CA TRP A 347 -11.84 -8.25 4.25
C TRP A 347 -12.44 -6.90 3.84
N ASP A 348 -12.53 -6.59 2.55
CA ASP A 348 -13.00 -5.30 2.00
C ASP A 348 -14.42 -4.90 2.45
N GLU A 349 -15.29 -5.85 2.74
CA GLU A 349 -16.63 -5.57 3.23
C GLU A 349 -16.64 -5.19 4.72
N LEU A 350 -15.86 -5.91 5.54
CA LEU A 350 -15.75 -5.66 6.98
C LEU A 350 -14.90 -4.41 7.28
N GLU A 351 -13.85 -4.17 6.49
CA GLU A 351 -13.09 -2.92 6.51
C GLU A 351 -14.02 -1.73 6.23
N ARG A 352 -14.87 -1.82 5.21
CA ARG A 352 -15.87 -0.78 4.90
C ARG A 352 -16.85 -0.59 6.06
N GLU A 353 -17.42 -1.65 6.62
CA GLU A 353 -18.41 -1.58 7.71
C GLU A 353 -17.85 -0.87 8.96
N TYR A 354 -16.67 -1.28 9.45
CA TYR A 354 -16.02 -0.60 10.57
C TYR A 354 -15.56 0.82 10.20
N ALA A 355 -15.06 1.05 8.98
CA ALA A 355 -14.65 2.38 8.54
C ALA A 355 -15.84 3.36 8.45
N GLU A 356 -17.01 2.91 8.00
CA GLU A 356 -18.23 3.71 8.01
C GLU A 356 -18.67 4.04 9.44
N CYS A 357 -18.66 3.08 10.35
CA CYS A 357 -18.96 3.31 11.77
C CYS A 357 -17.99 4.30 12.43
N LEU A 358 -16.69 4.11 12.22
CA LEU A 358 -15.64 5.00 12.73
C LEU A 358 -15.71 6.41 12.09
N SER A 359 -16.03 6.51 10.80
CA SER A 359 -16.24 7.80 10.12
C SER A 359 -17.47 8.55 10.66
N ARG A 360 -18.60 7.86 10.88
CA ARG A 360 -19.81 8.44 11.51
C ARG A 360 -19.53 8.88 12.95
N SER A 361 -18.65 8.16 13.65
CA SER A 361 -18.23 8.46 15.02
C SER A 361 -17.32 9.71 15.08
N LEU A 362 -16.25 9.75 14.27
CA LEU A 362 -15.36 10.91 14.16
C LEU A 362 -16.09 12.20 13.78
N ALA A 363 -17.00 12.14 12.80
CA ALA A 363 -17.83 13.28 12.42
C ALA A 363 -18.64 13.83 13.60
N ARG A 364 -19.22 12.95 14.42
CA ARG A 364 -20.06 13.30 15.56
C ARG A 364 -19.26 13.85 16.74
N SER A 365 -18.15 13.21 17.10
CA SER A 365 -17.33 13.61 18.25
C SER A 365 -16.54 14.90 17.98
N THR A 366 -16.01 15.08 16.77
CA THR A 366 -15.13 16.22 16.46
C THR A 366 -15.88 17.43 15.90
N GLY A 367 -16.99 17.20 15.19
CA GLY A 367 -17.68 18.22 14.39
C GLY A 367 -16.96 18.59 13.08
N LEU A 368 -15.88 17.88 12.71
CA LEU A 368 -15.07 18.19 11.53
C LEU A 368 -15.71 17.72 10.21
N PRO A 369 -15.46 18.43 9.10
CA PRO A 369 -15.85 17.98 7.77
C PRO A 369 -15.03 16.77 7.31
N ALA A 370 -15.63 15.95 6.44
CA ALA A 370 -14.95 14.85 5.77
C ALA A 370 -14.00 15.37 4.68
N PHE A 371 -12.76 14.87 4.64
CA PHE A 371 -11.85 15.14 3.53
C PHE A 371 -12.24 14.32 2.29
N ALA A 372 -12.20 14.97 1.13
CA ALA A 372 -12.55 14.38 -0.16
C ALA A 372 -11.34 14.31 -1.10
N TYR A 373 -10.91 13.09 -1.43
CA TYR A 373 -9.83 12.87 -2.39
C TYR A 373 -10.23 13.26 -3.81
N LYS A 374 -9.26 13.84 -4.53
CA LYS A 374 -9.38 14.24 -5.95
C LYS A 374 -8.34 13.57 -6.85
N GLY A 375 -7.41 12.80 -6.27
CA GLY A 375 -6.32 12.12 -6.96
C GLY A 375 -6.68 10.71 -7.44
N PRO A 376 -5.90 10.11 -8.35
CA PRO A 376 -6.13 8.76 -8.87
C PRO A 376 -5.65 7.64 -7.92
N ASN A 377 -5.22 7.99 -6.71
CA ASN A 377 -4.56 7.16 -5.70
C ASN A 377 -5.43 6.90 -4.45
N ALA A 378 -6.73 7.15 -4.56
CA ALA A 378 -7.75 6.77 -3.59
C ALA A 378 -9.07 6.52 -4.33
N MET A 379 -9.89 5.62 -3.83
CA MET A 379 -11.22 5.34 -4.38
C MET A 379 -12.30 5.62 -3.33
N LYS A 380 -13.40 6.26 -3.74
CA LYS A 380 -14.57 6.39 -2.89
C LYS A 380 -15.23 5.02 -2.74
N ILE A 381 -15.41 4.57 -1.50
CA ILE A 381 -16.21 3.38 -1.17
C ILE A 381 -17.28 3.75 -0.14
N GLY A 382 -18.38 3.00 -0.14
CA GLY A 382 -19.54 3.24 0.73
C GLY A 382 -20.24 4.60 0.49
N PRO A 383 -21.39 4.83 1.14
CA PRO A 383 -22.07 6.13 1.10
C PRO A 383 -21.47 7.17 2.05
N VAL A 384 -20.81 6.78 3.16
CA VAL A 384 -20.35 7.71 4.20
C VAL A 384 -19.14 8.50 3.72
N GLU A 385 -19.26 9.82 3.59
CA GLU A 385 -18.33 10.72 2.89
C GLU A 385 -16.85 10.50 3.21
N GLY A 386 -16.47 10.38 4.49
CA GLY A 386 -15.08 10.29 4.96
C GLY A 386 -14.34 9.00 4.65
N VAL A 387 -14.99 7.95 4.12
CA VAL A 387 -14.38 6.62 3.89
C VAL A 387 -13.79 6.47 2.48
N TRP A 388 -12.52 6.08 2.38
CA TRP A 388 -11.81 5.87 1.09
C TRP A 388 -10.92 4.62 1.10
N ALA A 389 -10.84 3.90 -0.03
CA ALA A 389 -9.90 2.81 -0.21
C ALA A 389 -8.58 3.31 -0.80
N ARG A 390 -7.44 2.97 -0.20
CA ARG A 390 -6.10 3.44 -0.60
C ARG A 390 -4.99 2.48 -0.14
N ASN A 391 -4.00 2.27 -0.99
CA ASN A 391 -2.85 1.40 -0.72
C ASN A 391 -1.83 2.13 0.17
N LEU A 392 -1.66 1.65 1.40
CA LEU A 392 -0.64 2.08 2.36
C LEU A 392 0.20 0.86 2.77
N LEU A 393 1.44 1.06 3.22
CA LEU A 393 2.33 -0.07 3.55
C LEU A 393 1.74 -0.97 4.65
N ALA A 394 1.24 -0.37 5.73
CA ALA A 394 0.62 -1.07 6.85
C ALA A 394 -0.72 -1.73 6.46
N ASN A 395 -1.68 -1.00 5.90
CA ASN A 395 -2.98 -1.59 5.50
C ASN A 395 -2.87 -2.62 4.36
N ARG A 396 -1.72 -2.72 3.69
CA ARG A 396 -1.38 -3.85 2.83
C ARG A 396 -0.89 -5.06 3.63
N LEU A 397 0.15 -4.88 4.45
CA LEU A 397 0.89 -5.96 5.13
C LEU A 397 0.18 -6.60 6.34
N TYR A 398 -0.72 -5.89 7.01
CA TYR A 398 -1.39 -6.38 8.23
C TYR A 398 -2.50 -7.37 7.85
N ARG A 399 -2.32 -8.67 8.11
CA ARG A 399 -3.18 -9.78 7.65
C ARG A 399 -4.42 -10.01 8.53
N SER A 400 -5.12 -8.91 8.76
CA SER A 400 -6.48 -8.78 9.30
C SER A 400 -7.24 -7.74 8.45
N PRO A 401 -8.54 -7.52 8.67
CA PRO A 401 -9.19 -6.24 8.34
C PRO A 401 -8.42 -5.06 8.97
N VAL A 402 -8.25 -3.97 8.22
CA VAL A 402 -7.55 -2.76 8.69
C VAL A 402 -8.35 -1.48 8.40
N VAL A 403 -8.49 -0.62 9.41
CA VAL A 403 -9.04 0.73 9.27
C VAL A 403 -8.03 1.76 9.75
N PHE A 404 -7.69 2.73 8.91
CA PHE A 404 -6.82 3.87 9.20
C PHE A 404 -7.66 5.09 9.58
N LEU A 405 -7.29 5.77 10.67
CA LEU A 405 -7.94 6.97 11.17
C LEU A 405 -6.95 8.14 11.13
N GLU A 406 -7.27 9.18 10.37
CA GLU A 406 -6.49 10.41 10.26
C GLU A 406 -7.40 11.66 10.51
N PRO A 407 -7.99 11.82 11.71
CA PRO A 407 -8.66 13.06 12.11
C PRO A 407 -7.65 14.10 12.61
N TYR A 408 -8.12 15.35 12.64
CA TYR A 408 -7.38 16.57 12.97
C TYR A 408 -6.19 16.83 12.05
N ILE A 409 -6.25 17.96 11.35
CA ILE A 409 -5.08 18.60 10.76
C ILE A 409 -4.29 19.22 11.93
N ALA A 410 -3.22 18.57 12.37
CA ALA A 410 -2.48 18.94 13.60
C ALA A 410 -1.92 20.38 13.56
N ASN A 411 -1.56 20.87 12.37
CA ASN A 411 -1.13 22.26 12.13
C ASN A 411 -2.29 23.21 11.76
N SER A 412 -3.54 22.85 12.09
CA SER A 412 -4.66 23.79 12.10
C SER A 412 -4.72 24.54 13.44
N LYS A 413 -5.25 25.77 13.44
CA LYS A 413 -5.34 26.62 14.65
C LYS A 413 -6.03 25.88 15.81
N GLN A 414 -7.22 25.37 15.55
CA GLN A 414 -8.05 24.65 16.53
C GLN A 414 -7.38 23.36 17.04
N ALA A 415 -6.80 22.53 16.16
CA ALA A 415 -6.14 21.31 16.61
C ALA A 415 -4.88 21.64 17.43
N TYR A 416 -4.10 22.63 16.99
CA TYR A 416 -2.88 23.07 17.69
C TYR A 416 -3.18 23.55 19.10
N GLU A 417 -4.15 24.45 19.28
CA GLU A 417 -4.58 24.94 20.60
C GLU A 417 -5.01 23.77 21.51
N ARG A 418 -5.84 22.85 21.00
CA ARG A 418 -6.27 21.66 21.75
C ARG A 418 -5.13 20.67 22.05
N ILE A 419 -4.05 20.67 21.29
CA ILE A 419 -2.82 19.91 21.58
C ILE A 419 -1.98 20.62 22.65
N ARG A 420 -1.85 21.95 22.60
CA ARG A 420 -1.13 22.75 23.62
C ARG A 420 -1.80 22.71 24.99
N LEU A 421 -3.13 22.59 25.04
CA LEU A 421 -3.91 22.34 26.26
C LEU A 421 -3.68 20.95 26.89
N GLY A 422 -3.06 20.02 26.15
CA GLY A 422 -2.69 18.69 26.66
C GLY A 422 -3.87 17.74 26.92
N ASN A 423 -3.62 16.69 27.71
CA ASN A 423 -4.63 15.71 28.10
C ASN A 423 -5.20 16.03 29.50
N TYR A 424 -6.16 16.94 29.55
CA TYR A 424 -6.92 17.26 30.76
C TYR A 424 -8.11 16.31 30.98
N GLU A 425 -8.57 16.22 32.22
CA GLU A 425 -9.79 15.48 32.60
C GLU A 425 -11.05 16.35 32.43
N GLY A 426 -12.18 15.71 32.12
CA GLY A 426 -13.47 16.37 32.02
C GLY A 426 -13.62 17.31 30.80
N LEU A 427 -14.44 18.35 30.96
CA LEU A 427 -14.72 19.34 29.93
C LEU A 427 -14.16 20.70 30.34
N ILE A 428 -13.49 21.40 29.41
CA ILE A 428 -13.13 22.82 29.55
C ILE A 428 -13.63 23.61 28.33
N GLU A 429 -13.73 24.92 28.44
CA GLU A 429 -14.15 25.78 27.34
C GLU A 429 -12.98 26.03 26.36
N VAL A 430 -13.18 25.72 25.08
CA VAL A 430 -12.26 26.02 23.96
C VAL A 430 -13.11 26.45 22.76
N ASP A 431 -12.74 27.53 22.05
CA ASP A 431 -13.58 28.13 20.98
C ASP A 431 -15.03 28.45 21.41
N GLY A 432 -15.27 28.77 22.69
CA GLY A 432 -16.62 28.97 23.24
C GLY A 432 -17.47 27.70 23.35
N GLN A 433 -16.83 26.52 23.34
CA GLN A 433 -17.48 25.21 23.41
C GLN A 433 -16.85 24.37 24.53
N MET A 434 -17.68 23.76 25.38
CA MET A 434 -17.21 22.79 26.36
C MET A 434 -16.75 21.52 25.65
N ARG A 435 -15.44 21.23 25.68
CA ARG A 435 -14.79 20.13 24.95
C ARG A 435 -13.99 19.24 25.88
N LEU A 436 -13.92 17.96 25.49
CA LEU A 436 -12.97 16.99 26.05
C LEU A 436 -11.56 17.30 25.52
N SER A 437 -10.53 16.75 26.15
CA SER A 437 -9.17 16.77 25.57
C SER A 437 -9.19 16.14 24.17
N LEU A 438 -8.26 16.55 23.29
CA LEU A 438 -8.17 15.97 21.94
C LEU A 438 -7.91 14.45 21.98
N ILE A 439 -7.20 13.99 23.01
CA ILE A 439 -6.92 12.57 23.27
C ILE A 439 -8.20 11.82 23.64
N GLU A 440 -8.98 12.35 24.59
CA GLU A 440 -10.21 11.71 25.07
C GLU A 440 -11.33 11.74 24.02
N GLU A 441 -11.51 12.85 23.30
CA GLU A 441 -12.50 12.98 22.21
C GLU A 441 -12.25 11.94 21.10
N TYR A 442 -10.98 11.73 20.74
CA TYR A 442 -10.57 10.74 19.74
C TYR A 442 -10.68 9.30 20.27
N ALA A 443 -10.22 9.03 21.50
CA ALA A 443 -10.32 7.71 22.12
C ALA A 443 -11.79 7.26 22.28
N GLN A 444 -12.69 8.17 22.67
CA GLN A 444 -14.13 7.91 22.70
C GLN A 444 -14.73 7.75 21.30
N ALA A 445 -14.26 8.50 20.28
CA ALA A 445 -14.70 8.29 18.91
C ALA A 445 -14.32 6.89 18.37
N ILE A 446 -13.13 6.38 18.71
CA ILE A 446 -12.70 5.01 18.41
C ILE A 446 -13.62 3.99 19.11
N LEU A 447 -13.85 4.16 20.42
CA LEU A 447 -14.74 3.30 21.21
C LEU A 447 -16.14 3.21 20.57
N HIS A 448 -16.78 4.36 20.31
CA HIS A 448 -18.14 4.40 19.77
C HIS A 448 -18.24 3.83 18.34
N GLY A 449 -17.19 3.99 17.52
CA GLY A 449 -17.15 3.43 16.17
C GLY A 449 -17.00 1.90 16.17
N ILE A 450 -16.17 1.34 17.06
CA ILE A 450 -16.01 -0.11 17.22
C ILE A 450 -17.28 -0.74 17.82
N LEU A 451 -17.89 -0.11 18.84
CA LEU A 451 -19.16 -0.56 19.40
C LEU A 451 -20.28 -0.59 18.36
N ALA A 452 -20.36 0.43 17.50
CA ALA A 452 -21.33 0.46 16.41
C ALA A 452 -21.08 -0.66 15.40
N GLY A 453 -19.85 -0.83 14.89
CA GLY A 453 -19.52 -1.88 13.93
C GLY A 453 -19.74 -3.30 14.47
N PHE A 454 -19.39 -3.55 15.74
CA PHE A 454 -19.64 -4.82 16.43
C PHE A 454 -21.15 -5.10 16.57
N SER A 455 -21.96 -4.06 16.78
CA SER A 455 -23.42 -4.16 16.86
C SER A 455 -24.08 -4.38 15.49
N GLU A 456 -23.65 -3.65 14.45
CA GLU A 456 -24.09 -3.85 13.06
C GLU A 456 -23.70 -5.25 12.54
N SER A 457 -22.55 -5.79 12.98
CA SER A 457 -22.12 -7.18 12.76
C SER A 457 -22.87 -8.24 13.61
N GLY A 458 -23.90 -7.84 14.36
CA GLY A 458 -24.74 -8.75 15.16
C GLY A 458 -24.05 -9.40 16.36
N GLY A 459 -22.96 -8.80 16.88
CA GLY A 459 -22.19 -9.33 18.01
C GLY A 459 -21.45 -10.64 17.74
N GLN A 460 -21.25 -11.00 16.46
CA GLN A 460 -20.60 -12.25 16.03
C GLN A 460 -19.44 -12.00 15.05
N ALA A 461 -18.80 -10.83 15.16
CA ALA A 461 -17.62 -10.48 14.35
C ALA A 461 -16.37 -11.25 14.79
N THR A 462 -16.30 -12.52 14.40
CA THR A 462 -15.08 -13.33 14.35
C THR A 462 -15.12 -14.16 13.08
N PHE A 463 -14.15 -13.99 12.20
CA PHE A 463 -14.04 -14.71 10.92
C PHE A 463 -12.62 -15.24 10.77
N GLN A 464 -12.40 -16.25 9.92
CA GLN A 464 -11.17 -17.07 9.91
C GLN A 464 -9.90 -16.24 10.10
N ALA A 465 -9.34 -16.29 11.31
CA ALA A 465 -8.02 -15.78 11.59
C ALA A 465 -7.04 -16.47 10.62
N SER A 466 -6.17 -15.68 9.98
CA SER A 466 -5.15 -16.21 9.07
C SER A 466 -4.34 -17.30 9.79
N PRO A 467 -4.40 -18.59 9.36
CA PRO A 467 -3.52 -19.61 9.89
C PRO A 467 -2.08 -19.32 9.43
#